data_AF-A0A349HSH9-F1
#
_entry.id   AF-A0A349HSH9-F1
#
_cell.length_a   1.000
_cell.length_b   1.000
_cell.length_c   1.000
_cell.angle_alpha   90.00
_cell.angle_beta   90.00
_cell.angle_gamma   90.00
#
_symmetry.space_group_name_H-M   'P 1'
#
loop_
_entity.id
_entity.type
_entity.pdbx_description
1 polymer ?
#
loop_
_entity_poly.entity_id
_entity_poly.type
_entity_poly.pdbx_seq_one_letter_code
_entity_poly.pdbx_strand_id
1 'polypeptide(L)' 'MKKGIKIMDDAKVPVILIECGFLSNNSEERKLISEDYQEKTAWAIYTGLLKYLNEL' A
#
# COMPACT_ATOMS: atom_id res chain seq x y z
N MET A 1 -9.74 14.83 12.39
CA MET A 1 -9.18 13.84 13.34
C MET A 1 -7.77 13.50 12.86
N LYS A 2 -6.74 13.78 13.66
CA LYS A 2 -5.36 13.44 13.31
C LYS A 2 -5.16 11.92 13.40
N LYS A 3 -4.42 11.34 12.45
CA LYS A 3 -4.10 9.91 12.37
C LYS A 3 -2.83 9.56 13.15
N GLY A 4 -2.02 10.56 13.52
CA GLY A 4 -0.76 10.36 14.26
C GLY A 4 0.42 9.96 13.37
N ILE A 5 0.20 9.89 12.06
CA ILE A 5 1.22 9.62 11.05
C ILE A 5 1.47 10.93 10.32
N LYS A 6 2.61 11.58 10.58
CA LYS A 6 2.91 12.95 10.12
C LYS A 6 2.67 13.15 8.63
N ILE A 7 3.10 12.20 7.79
CA ILE A 7 2.94 12.28 6.33
C ILE A 7 1.45 12.34 5.94
N MET A 8 0.59 11.59 6.63
CA MET A 8 -0.85 11.61 6.37
C MET A 8 -1.51 12.85 6.96
N ASP A 9 -1.08 13.29 8.13
CA ASP A 9 -1.64 14.46 8.82
C ASP A 9 -1.32 15.78 8.10
N ASP A 10 -0.17 15.86 7.42
CA ASP A 10 0.29 17.05 6.69
C ASP A 10 -0.16 17.05 5.21
N ALA A 11 -0.76 15.96 4.71
CA ALA A 11 -1.17 15.84 3.31
C ALA A 11 -2.32 16.80 2.95
N LYS A 12 -2.16 17.55 1.87
CA LYS A 12 -3.18 18.48 1.34
C LYS A 12 -4.01 17.89 0.19
N VAL A 13 -3.72 16.65 -0.18
CA VAL A 13 -4.36 15.87 -1.24
C VAL A 13 -4.84 14.53 -0.66
N PRO A 14 -5.75 13.79 -1.33
CA PRO A 14 -6.11 12.45 -0.90
C PRO A 14 -4.86 11.58 -0.71
N VAL A 15 -4.74 10.95 0.46
CA VAL A 15 -3.58 10.16 0.84
C VAL A 15 -4.02 8.86 1.50
N ILE A 16 -3.32 7.78 1.18
CA ILE A 16 -3.45 6.48 1.83
C ILE A 16 -2.07 5.96 2.22
N LEU A 17 -2.03 5.16 3.27
CA LEU A 17 -0.86 4.36 3.64
C LEU A 17 -1.25 2.89 3.45
N ILE A 18 -0.42 2.14 2.73
CA ILE A 18 -0.65 0.72 2.45
C ILE A 18 0.40 -0.08 3.18
N GLU A 19 -0.04 -0.91 4.12
CA GLU A 19 0.81 -1.93 4.76
C GLU A 19 0.81 -3.17 3.87
N CYS A 20 1.92 -3.45 3.19
CA CYS A 20 2.00 -4.57 2.24
C CYS A 20 2.17 -5.94 2.92
N GLY A 21 2.48 -5.98 4.22
CA GLY A 21 2.69 -7.18 5.01
C GLY A 21 3.52 -6.89 6.27
N PHE A 22 3.70 -7.90 7.13
CA PHE A 22 4.41 -7.76 8.40
C PHE A 22 5.82 -8.37 8.34
N LEU A 23 6.85 -7.54 8.50
CA LEU A 23 8.24 -8.01 8.66
C LEU A 23 8.45 -8.83 9.93
N SER A 24 7.64 -8.61 10.98
CA SER A 24 7.69 -9.39 12.22
C SER A 24 7.16 -10.82 12.06
N ASN A 25 6.53 -11.14 10.92
CA ASN A 25 6.06 -12.47 10.60
C ASN A 25 6.98 -13.07 9.52
N ASN A 26 7.81 -14.05 9.92
CA ASN A 26 8.78 -14.70 9.01
C ASN A 26 8.15 -15.24 7.71
N SER A 27 6.87 -15.63 7.73
CA SER A 27 6.17 -16.12 6.53
C SER A 27 5.85 -14.98 5.56
N GLU A 28 5.48 -13.81 6.07
CA GLU A 28 5.18 -12.63 5.28
C GLU A 28 6.43 -11.91 4.84
N GLU A 29 7.43 -11.79 5.70
CA GLU A 29 8.77 -11.30 5.38
C GLU A 29 9.33 -11.98 4.11
N ARG A 30 9.25 -13.32 4.06
CA ARG A 30 9.69 -14.09 2.88
C ARG A 30 8.90 -13.79 1.62
N LYS A 31 7.62 -13.43 1.74
CA LYS A 31 6.81 -12.99 0.59
C LYS A 31 7.19 -11.58 0.16
N LEU A 32 7.42 -10.68 1.12
CA LEU A 32 7.76 -9.28 0.83
C LEU A 32 9.05 -9.13 -0.01
N ILE A 33 9.97 -10.08 0.07
CA ILE A 33 11.20 -10.10 -0.75
C ILE A 33 11.06 -10.86 -2.08
N SER A 34 9.92 -11.51 -2.36
CA SER A 34 9.74 -12.25 -3.60
C SER A 34 9.17 -11.37 -4.73
N GLU A 35 9.74 -11.50 -5.92
CA GLU A 35 9.32 -10.72 -7.09
C GLU A 35 7.84 -10.95 -7.44
N ASP A 36 7.38 -12.20 -7.42
CA ASP A 36 5.97 -12.56 -7.68
C ASP A 36 4.99 -11.87 -6.71
N TYR A 37 5.34 -11.78 -5.43
CA TYR A 37 4.46 -11.12 -4.45
C TYR A 37 4.50 -9.60 -4.60
N GLN A 38 5.67 -9.04 -4.89
CA GLN A 38 5.82 -7.61 -5.16
C GLN A 38 5.02 -7.20 -6.41
N GLU A 39 5.07 -8.00 -7.48
CA GLU A 39 4.29 -7.78 -8.69
C GLU A 39 2.78 -7.84 -8.42
N LYS A 40 2.31 -8.84 -7.67
CA LYS A 40 0.90 -8.93 -7.25
C LYS A 40 0.46 -7.71 -6.43
N THR A 41 1.31 -7.26 -5.52
CA THR A 41 1.04 -6.06 -4.69
C THR A 41 0.97 -4.81 -5.56
N ALA A 42 1.92 -4.62 -6.49
CA ALA A 42 1.93 -3.50 -7.42
C ALA A 42 0.66 -3.47 -8.29
N TRP A 43 0.24 -4.62 -8.83
CA TRP A 43 -1.00 -4.74 -9.59
C TRP A 43 -2.25 -4.41 -8.78
N ALA A 44 -2.30 -4.84 -7.52
CA ALA A 44 -3.41 -4.51 -6.63
C ALA A 44 -3.50 -3.00 -6.36
N ILE A 45 -2.35 -2.35 -6.09
CA ILE A 45 -2.28 -0.89 -5.88
C ILE A 45 -2.72 -0.15 -7.15
N TYR A 46 -2.16 -0.52 -8.31
CA TYR A 46 -2.48 0.09 -9.60
C TYR A 46 -3.96 -0.03 -9.94
N THR A 47 -4.54 -1.23 -9.78
CA THR A 47 -5.96 -1.47 -10.05
C THR A 47 -6.86 -0.67 -9.10
N GLY A 48 -6.48 -0.57 -7.82
CA GLY A 48 -7.19 0.25 -6.84
C GLY A 48 -7.16 1.74 -7.19
N LEU A 49 -6.01 2.24 -7.66
CA LEU A 49 -5.87 3.62 -8.11
C LEU A 49 -6.75 3.92 -9.33
N LEU A 50 -6.70 3.07 -10.37
CA LEU A 50 -7.54 3.27 -11.56
C LEU A 50 -9.04 3.26 -11.22
N LYS A 51 -9.48 2.38 -10.30
CA LYS A 51 -10.86 2.37 -9.80
C LYS A 51 -11.21 3.67 -9.08
N TYR A 52 -10.32 4.21 -8.26
CA TYR A 52 -10.52 5.50 -7.60
C TYR A 52 -10.65 6.66 -8.61
N LEU A 53 -9.89 6.61 -9.70
CA LEU A 53 -9.94 7.61 -10.77
C LEU A 53 -11.12 7.43 -11.75
N ASN A 54 -11.90 6.34 -11.63
CA ASN A 54 -12.91 5.92 -12.61
C ASN A 54 -12.32 5.72 -14.02
N GLU A 55 -11.08 5.25 -14.09
CA GLU A 55 -10.37 4.92 -15.34
C GLU A 55 -10.43 3.42 -15.68
N LEU A 56 -11.19 2.65 -14.90
CA LEU A 56 -11.51 1.23 -15.10
C LEU A 56 -13.01 1.02 -15.28
#